data_AF-A0A960IL37-F1
#
_entry.id   AF-A0A960IL37-F1
#
_cell.length_a   1.000
_cell.length_b   1.000
_cell.length_c   1.000
_cell.angle_alpha   90.00
_cell.angle_beta   90.00
_cell.angle_gamma   90.00
#
_symmetry.space_group_name_H-M   'P 1'
#
loop_
_entity.id
_entity.type
_entity.pdbx_description
1 polymer ?
#
loop_
_entity_poly.entity_id
_entity_poly.type
_entity_poly.pdbx_seq_one_letter_code
_entity_poly.pdbx_strand_id
1 'polypeptide(L)'
;MTALGSAALVASLLAACYAAVAALIATRGDRRWAVSARRGIYAMFGLLLVAVITLEVSFMRTDLTVALVADHSSETTPVLYKLTALWGSQAGSLLLWAFVLSIASSAVLYITRNKHREVVPWATAVLAGVAIFFIGMMVAGIFFPEADSWPFAASDPVPAVGAGLTPLLMHPAMAIHPPMLYSGYVFFTIPFAFAIGALITRRLDASWIRSTRRFALVAWVFLSIGIALGARWSYSELGWGGYWAWDPVENAALIP
;
A
#
# COMPACT_ATOMS: atom_id res chain seq x y z
N MET A 1 -7.46 11.09 17.46
CA MET A 1 -6.70 10.01 16.80
C MET A 1 -5.96 10.51 15.56
N THR A 2 -6.57 11.43 14.80
CA THR A 2 -5.97 12.18 13.67
C THR A 2 -4.51 12.57 13.86
N ALA A 3 -4.15 13.34 14.90
CA ALA A 3 -2.78 13.85 15.09
C ALA A 3 -1.71 12.74 15.14
N LEU A 4 -2.02 11.60 15.79
CA LEU A 4 -1.09 10.46 15.87
C LEU A 4 -0.92 9.79 14.50
N GLY A 5 -2.02 9.55 13.78
CA GLY A 5 -2.00 8.94 12.45
C GLY A 5 -1.28 9.83 11.43
N SER A 6 -1.59 11.13 11.43
CA SER A 6 -0.93 12.15 10.62
C SER A 6 0.58 12.20 10.86
N ALA A 7 0.99 12.27 12.13
CA ALA A 7 2.40 12.31 12.49
C ALA A 7 3.13 11.01 12.11
N ALA A 8 2.49 9.85 12.31
CA ALA A 8 3.05 8.57 11.91
C ALA A 8 3.22 8.46 10.39
N LEU A 9 2.24 8.93 9.61
CA LEU A 9 2.31 8.92 8.15
C LEU A 9 3.43 9.83 7.62
N VAL A 10 3.54 11.06 8.14
CA VAL A 10 4.64 11.98 7.77
C VAL A 10 6.01 11.42 8.20
N ALA A 11 6.11 10.88 9.41
CA ALA A 11 7.34 10.24 9.87
C ALA A 11 7.73 9.01 9.02
N SER A 12 6.74 8.28 8.50
CA SER A 12 7.00 7.14 7.60
C SER A 12 7.64 7.58 6.28
N LEU A 13 7.27 8.76 5.77
CA LEU A 13 7.91 9.37 4.59
C LEU A 13 9.38 9.69 4.89
N LEU A 14 9.65 10.30 6.05
CA LEU A 14 11.02 10.61 6.47
C LEU A 14 11.86 9.34 6.64
N ALA A 15 11.28 8.27 7.21
CA ALA A 15 11.92 6.97 7.32
C ALA A 15 12.22 6.34 5.96
N ALA A 16 11.30 6.47 4.99
CA ALA A 16 11.50 6.00 3.62
C ALA A 16 12.62 6.78 2.90
N CYS A 17 12.62 8.11 2.99
CA CYS A 17 13.68 8.98 2.47
C CYS A 17 15.04 8.62 3.08
N TYR A 18 15.09 8.45 4.41
CA TYR A 18 16.31 8.02 5.10
C TYR A 18 16.78 6.64 4.60
N ALA A 19 15.86 5.67 4.47
CA ALA A 19 16.17 4.34 3.98
C ALA A 19 16.72 4.37 2.55
N ALA A 20 16.17 5.21 1.66
CA ALA A 20 16.66 5.39 0.30
C ALA A 20 18.09 5.95 0.28
N VAL A 21 18.34 7.04 1.01
CA VAL A 21 19.68 7.65 1.10
C VAL A 21 20.69 6.68 1.70
N ALA A 22 20.35 6.03 2.82
CA ALA A 22 21.21 5.04 3.45
C ALA A 22 21.50 3.85 2.52
N ALA A 23 20.51 3.40 1.75
CA ALA A 23 20.68 2.32 0.77
C ALA A 23 21.62 2.73 -0.36
N LEU A 24 21.49 3.96 -0.88
CA LEU A 24 22.39 4.50 -1.90
C LEU A 24 23.82 4.65 -1.38
N ILE A 25 24.03 5.10 -0.14
CA ILE A 25 25.37 5.13 0.48
C ILE A 25 25.93 3.72 0.62
N ALA A 26 25.10 2.74 0.99
CA ALA A 26 25.50 1.34 1.15
C ALA A 26 26.00 0.69 -0.14
N THR A 27 25.64 1.22 -1.32
CA THR A 27 26.16 0.74 -2.62
C THR A 27 27.69 0.87 -2.73
N ARG A 28 28.30 1.74 -1.90
CA ARG A 28 29.77 1.91 -1.81
C ARG A 28 30.48 0.78 -1.05
N GLY A 29 29.73 -0.24 -0.58
CA GLY A 29 30.28 -1.44 0.05
C GLY A 29 30.26 -1.45 1.58
N ASP A 30 29.87 -0.36 2.23
CA ASP A 30 29.77 -0.32 3.70
C ASP A 30 28.49 -1.01 4.20
N ARG A 31 28.70 -2.16 4.85
CA ARG A 31 27.63 -2.98 5.43
C ARG A 31 26.82 -2.26 6.50
N ARG A 32 27.38 -1.28 7.22
CA ARG A 32 26.67 -0.54 8.28
C ARG A 32 25.51 0.23 7.68
N TRP A 33 25.71 0.87 6.54
CA TRP A 33 24.66 1.58 5.80
C TRP A 33 23.59 0.63 5.25
N ALA A 34 23.96 -0.56 4.77
CA ALA A 34 22.99 -1.56 4.32
C ALA A 34 22.07 -2.03 5.48
N VAL A 35 22.65 -2.21 6.68
CA VAL A 35 21.89 -2.53 7.89
C VAL A 35 21.00 -1.35 8.31
N SER A 36 21.51 -0.12 8.23
CA SER A 36 20.75 1.08 8.58
C SER A 36 19.56 1.30 7.65
N ALA A 37 19.76 1.17 6.34
CA ALA A 37 18.70 1.28 5.34
C ALA A 37 17.57 0.27 5.60
N ARG A 38 17.92 -0.98 5.88
CA ARG A 38 16.94 -2.01 6.24
C ARG A 38 16.17 -1.67 7.53
N ARG A 39 16.85 -1.13 8.54
CA ARG A 39 16.18 -0.66 9.77
C ARG A 39 15.26 0.53 9.49
N GLY A 40 15.61 1.40 8.55
CA GLY A 40 14.74 2.47 8.05
C GLY A 40 13.43 1.92 7.45
N ILE A 41 13.52 0.86 6.63
CA ILE A 41 12.32 0.16 6.11
C ILE A 41 11.48 -0.46 7.23
N TYR A 42 12.11 -1.04 8.26
CA TYR A 42 11.37 -1.56 9.43
C TYR A 42 10.69 -0.46 10.24
N ALA A 43 11.35 0.69 10.40
CA ALA A 43 10.75 1.86 11.05
C ALA A 43 9.57 2.39 10.24
N MET A 44 9.71 2.49 8.91
CA MET A 44 8.62 2.85 7.99
C MET A 44 7.42 1.90 8.14
N PHE A 45 7.65 0.58 8.19
CA PHE A 45 6.59 -0.40 8.46
C PHE A 45 5.90 -0.15 9.81
N GLY A 46 6.66 0.04 10.89
CA GLY A 46 6.10 0.32 12.21
C GLY A 46 5.25 1.59 12.25
N LEU A 47 5.69 2.65 11.55
CA LEU A 47 4.97 3.91 11.45
C LEU A 47 3.69 3.80 10.62
N LEU A 48 3.73 3.09 9.49
CA LEU A 48 2.54 2.81 8.69
C LEU A 48 1.55 1.91 9.42
N LEU A 49 2.03 0.95 10.22
CA LEU A 49 1.17 0.14 11.09
C LEU A 49 0.42 1.01 12.10
N VAL A 50 1.09 1.98 12.72
CA VAL A 50 0.44 2.95 13.62
C VAL A 50 -0.60 3.78 12.87
N ALA A 51 -0.29 4.26 11.66
CA ALA A 51 -1.24 5.02 10.84
C ALA A 51 -2.50 4.19 10.49
N VAL A 52 -2.32 2.96 10.00
CA VAL A 52 -3.41 2.03 9.68
C VAL A 52 -4.26 1.73 10.90
N ILE A 53 -3.66 1.33 12.02
CA ILE A 53 -4.40 1.03 13.26
C ILE A 53 -5.19 2.26 13.74
N THR A 54 -4.58 3.44 13.68
CA THR A 54 -5.25 4.68 14.11
C THR A 54 -6.48 4.96 13.27
N LEU A 55 -6.38 4.82 11.94
CA LEU A 55 -7.50 5.04 11.03
C LEU A 55 -8.59 3.96 11.17
N GLU A 56 -8.20 2.69 11.29
CA GLU A 56 -9.13 1.57 11.55
C GLU A 56 -9.90 1.77 12.85
N VAL A 57 -9.23 2.19 13.93
CA VAL A 57 -9.92 2.49 15.19
C VAL A 57 -10.89 3.67 15.03
N SER A 58 -10.54 4.69 14.23
CA SER A 58 -11.47 5.78 13.91
C SER A 58 -12.70 5.26 13.15
N PHE A 59 -12.52 4.37 12.16
CA PHE A 59 -13.64 3.73 11.44
C PHE A 59 -14.53 2.89 12.37
N MET A 60 -13.93 2.07 13.24
CA MET A 60 -14.65 1.23 14.21
C MET A 60 -15.52 2.05 15.16
N ARG A 61 -15.03 3.25 15.53
CA ARG A 61 -15.73 4.17 16.43
C ARG A 61 -16.68 5.11 15.71
N THR A 62 -16.69 5.13 14.38
CA THR A 62 -17.34 6.17 13.59
C THR A 62 -16.93 7.56 14.10
N ASP A 63 -15.62 7.80 14.21
CA ASP A 63 -15.07 9.11 14.61
C ASP A 63 -15.24 10.12 13.47
N LEU A 64 -16.39 10.81 13.46
CA LEU A 64 -16.78 11.79 12.45
C LEU A 64 -15.88 13.04 12.40
N THR A 65 -14.94 13.19 13.34
CA THR A 65 -13.93 14.26 13.27
C THR A 65 -12.90 14.02 12.16
N VAL A 66 -12.82 12.80 11.64
CA VAL A 66 -12.00 12.44 10.46
C VAL A 66 -12.88 12.50 9.22
N ALA A 67 -12.57 13.37 8.26
CA ALA A 67 -13.38 13.55 7.05
C ALA A 67 -13.60 12.22 6.32
N LEU A 68 -12.54 11.42 6.15
CA LEU A 68 -12.64 10.13 5.48
C LEU A 68 -13.62 9.16 6.18
N VAL A 69 -13.69 9.19 7.52
CA VAL A 69 -14.63 8.36 8.29
C VAL A 69 -16.05 8.93 8.20
N ALA A 70 -16.19 10.26 8.23
CA ALA A 70 -17.47 10.92 8.05
C ALA A 70 -18.11 10.59 6.69
N ASP A 71 -17.30 10.48 5.65
CA ASP A 71 -17.76 10.21 4.29
C ASP A 71 -18.02 8.72 4.01
N HIS A 72 -17.46 7.80 4.81
CA HIS A 72 -17.46 6.35 4.53
C HIS A 72 -17.90 5.48 5.70
N SER A 73 -18.45 6.04 6.78
CA SER A 73 -18.96 5.28 7.93
C SER A 73 -20.13 5.99 8.57
N SER A 74 -20.99 5.24 9.23
CA SER A 74 -22.14 5.71 10.00
C SER A 74 -22.39 4.80 11.20
N GLU A 75 -23.24 5.22 12.12
CA GLU A 75 -23.66 4.45 13.29
C GLU A 75 -24.35 3.13 12.89
N THR A 76 -25.02 3.14 11.73
CA THR A 76 -25.74 1.99 11.17
C THR A 76 -24.91 1.11 10.25
N THR A 77 -23.68 1.53 9.90
CA THR A 77 -22.80 0.74 9.04
C THR A 77 -22.41 -0.57 9.74
N PRO A 78 -22.62 -1.75 9.15
CA PRO A 78 -22.24 -3.01 9.76
C PRO A 78 -20.73 -3.09 10.02
N VAL A 79 -20.33 -3.76 11.11
CA VAL A 79 -18.93 -3.83 11.58
C VAL A 79 -17.96 -4.31 10.50
N LEU A 80 -18.36 -5.34 9.73
CA LEU A 80 -17.55 -5.83 8.61
C LEU A 80 -17.20 -4.71 7.63
N TYR A 81 -18.18 -3.89 7.25
CA TYR A 81 -17.99 -2.83 6.28
C TYR A 81 -17.28 -1.61 6.86
N LYS A 82 -17.36 -1.38 8.18
CA LYS A 82 -16.49 -0.41 8.85
C LYS A 82 -15.02 -0.83 8.76
N LEU A 83 -14.70 -2.13 8.87
CA LEU A 83 -13.31 -2.63 8.76
C LEU A 83 -12.80 -2.51 7.33
N THR A 84 -13.68 -2.68 6.35
CA THR A 84 -13.28 -2.65 4.94
C THR A 84 -13.38 -1.26 4.32
N ALA A 85 -13.96 -0.28 5.04
CA ALA A 85 -14.06 1.11 4.59
C ALA A 85 -12.69 1.75 4.36
N LEU A 86 -11.63 1.24 5.01
CA LEU A 86 -10.24 1.68 4.78
C LEU A 86 -9.86 1.63 3.30
N TRP A 87 -10.33 0.66 2.52
CA TRP A 87 -10.02 0.58 1.09
C TRP A 87 -11.25 0.84 0.21
N GLY A 88 -12.25 1.56 0.76
CA GLY A 88 -13.40 2.06 0.02
C GLY A 88 -13.15 3.40 -0.68
N SER A 89 -12.03 4.06 -0.39
CA SER A 89 -11.68 5.39 -0.90
C SER A 89 -10.28 5.42 -1.50
N GLN A 90 -9.96 6.51 -2.20
CA GLN A 90 -8.61 6.73 -2.74
C GLN A 90 -7.55 6.87 -1.64
N ALA A 91 -7.75 7.79 -0.69
CA ALA A 91 -6.79 8.05 0.39
C ALA A 91 -6.49 6.79 1.22
N GLY A 92 -7.52 6.00 1.55
CA GLY A 92 -7.36 4.80 2.34
C GLY A 92 -6.74 3.64 1.54
N SER A 93 -7.05 3.52 0.24
CA SER A 93 -6.40 2.54 -0.65
C SER A 93 -4.90 2.83 -0.84
N LEU A 94 -4.51 4.10 -0.93
CA LEU A 94 -3.09 4.49 -0.93
C LEU A 94 -2.37 4.08 0.36
N LEU A 95 -3.04 4.21 1.51
CA LEU A 95 -2.49 3.78 2.79
C LEU A 95 -2.35 2.25 2.86
N LEU A 96 -3.35 1.50 2.40
CA LEU A 96 -3.28 0.04 2.27
C LEU A 96 -2.11 -0.38 1.38
N TRP A 97 -1.95 0.26 0.22
CA TRP A 97 -0.87 -0.01 -0.72
C TRP A 97 0.51 0.18 -0.08
N ALA A 98 0.73 1.34 0.55
CA ALA A 98 1.97 1.65 1.26
C ALA A 98 2.24 0.66 2.40
N PHE A 99 1.19 0.27 3.14
CA PHE A 99 1.29 -0.69 4.24
C PHE A 99 1.71 -2.07 3.75
N VAL A 100 1.06 -2.62 2.73
CA VAL A 100 1.44 -3.92 2.14
C VAL A 100 2.86 -3.87 1.56
N LEU A 101 3.25 -2.75 0.94
CA LEU A 101 4.60 -2.55 0.41
C LEU A 101 5.64 -2.60 1.53
N SER A 102 5.34 -1.97 2.67
CA SER A 102 6.23 -1.97 3.83
C SER A 102 6.38 -3.36 4.46
N ILE A 103 5.31 -4.18 4.47
CA ILE A 103 5.36 -5.59 4.89
C ILE A 103 6.25 -6.39 3.94
N ALA A 104 5.97 -6.33 2.63
CA ALA A 104 6.69 -7.09 1.62
C ALA A 104 8.18 -6.71 1.59
N SER A 105 8.47 -5.40 1.66
CA SER A 105 9.84 -4.87 1.73
C SER A 105 10.56 -5.35 3.00
N SER A 106 9.90 -5.28 4.16
CA SER A 106 10.47 -5.76 5.42
C SER A 106 10.77 -7.26 5.37
N ALA A 107 9.84 -8.05 4.84
CA ALA A 107 9.98 -9.49 4.69
C ALA A 107 11.15 -9.85 3.76
N VAL A 108 11.22 -9.28 2.55
CA VAL A 108 12.30 -9.61 1.61
C VAL A 108 13.67 -9.24 2.19
N LEU A 109 13.80 -8.05 2.80
CA LEU A 109 15.06 -7.58 3.38
C LEU A 109 15.47 -8.36 4.63
N TYR A 110 14.51 -8.90 5.38
CA TYR A 110 14.79 -9.83 6.46
C TYR A 110 15.40 -11.13 5.93
N ILE A 111 14.86 -11.69 4.84
CA ILE A 111 15.34 -12.98 4.32
C ILE A 111 16.64 -12.83 3.52
N THR A 112 16.83 -11.70 2.82
CA THR A 112 18.06 -11.44 2.05
C THR A 112 19.15 -10.75 2.89
N ARG A 113 18.96 -10.58 4.21
CA ARG A 113 19.84 -9.80 5.11
C ARG A 113 21.34 -10.15 5.08
N ASN A 114 21.67 -11.38 4.67
CA ASN A 114 23.03 -11.91 4.57
C ASN A 114 23.36 -12.42 3.15
N LYS A 115 22.56 -12.07 2.14
CA LYS A 115 22.69 -12.52 0.75
C LYS A 115 22.83 -11.31 -0.17
N HIS A 116 23.33 -11.53 -1.39
CA HIS A 116 23.32 -10.56 -2.50
C HIS A 116 23.79 -9.15 -2.11
N ARG A 117 24.97 -9.07 -1.48
CA ARG A 117 25.48 -7.83 -0.87
C ARG A 117 25.56 -6.65 -1.83
N GLU A 118 25.75 -6.91 -3.11
CA GLU A 118 25.82 -5.87 -4.14
C GLU A 118 24.44 -5.49 -4.67
N VAL A 119 23.48 -6.42 -4.74
CA VAL A 119 22.13 -6.18 -5.29
C VAL A 119 21.19 -5.58 -4.25
N VAL A 120 21.24 -6.04 -3.00
CA VAL A 120 20.28 -5.66 -1.93
C VAL A 120 20.27 -4.16 -1.65
N PRO A 121 21.41 -3.44 -1.60
CA PRO A 121 21.40 -1.98 -1.44
C PRO A 121 20.59 -1.27 -2.53
N TRP A 122 20.82 -1.61 -3.81
CA TRP A 122 20.05 -1.05 -4.92
C TRP A 122 18.57 -1.42 -4.86
N ALA A 123 18.25 -2.68 -4.58
CA ALA A 123 16.86 -3.12 -4.41
C ALA A 123 16.17 -2.38 -3.26
N THR A 124 16.88 -2.14 -2.15
CA THR A 124 16.37 -1.36 -1.00
C THR A 124 16.08 0.08 -1.40
N ALA A 125 16.95 0.71 -2.20
CA ALA A 125 16.74 2.06 -2.70
C ALA A 125 15.51 2.15 -3.62
N VAL A 126 15.29 1.15 -4.49
CA VAL A 126 14.09 1.10 -5.35
C VAL A 126 12.82 0.90 -4.52
N LEU A 127 12.82 -0.03 -3.56
CA LEU A 127 11.67 -0.24 -2.67
C LEU A 127 11.34 1.03 -1.86
N ALA A 128 12.36 1.70 -1.34
CA ALA A 128 12.20 2.98 -0.66
C ALA A 128 11.68 4.07 -1.61
N GLY A 129 12.17 4.14 -2.85
CA GLY A 129 11.68 5.08 -3.87
C GLY A 129 10.20 4.89 -4.20
N VAL A 130 9.75 3.64 -4.38
CA VAL A 130 8.32 3.34 -4.57
C VAL A 130 7.51 3.73 -3.33
N ALA A 131 8.01 3.45 -2.13
CA ALA A 131 7.35 3.88 -0.90
C ALA A 131 7.27 5.41 -0.77
N ILE A 132 8.34 6.13 -1.10
CA ILE A 132 8.38 7.61 -1.12
C ILE A 132 7.32 8.15 -2.08
N PHE A 133 7.13 7.53 -3.25
CA PHE A 133 6.09 7.94 -4.19
C PHE A 133 4.69 7.81 -3.59
N PHE A 134 4.30 6.62 -3.11
CA PHE A 134 2.95 6.41 -2.56
C PHE A 134 2.68 7.20 -1.27
N ILE A 135 3.65 7.21 -0.34
CA ILE A 135 3.52 7.99 0.89
C ILE A 135 3.56 9.49 0.59
N GLY A 136 4.41 9.90 -0.36
CA GLY A 136 4.51 11.27 -0.83
C GLY A 136 3.22 11.78 -1.45
N MET A 137 2.50 10.97 -2.25
CA MET A 137 1.18 11.34 -2.78
C MET A 137 0.17 11.63 -1.67
N MET A 138 0.18 10.85 -0.58
CA MET A 138 -0.71 11.11 0.56
C MET A 138 -0.30 12.39 1.31
N VAL A 139 0.99 12.55 1.63
CA VAL A 139 1.50 13.74 2.34
C VAL A 139 1.35 15.01 1.51
N ALA A 140 1.44 14.91 0.18
CA ALA A 140 1.17 16.02 -0.73
C ALA A 140 -0.27 16.51 -0.63
N GLY A 141 -1.22 15.66 -0.26
CA GLY A 141 -2.63 16.03 -0.01
C GLY A 141 -2.81 17.06 1.10
N ILE A 142 -1.81 17.27 1.97
CA ILE A 142 -1.79 18.38 2.93
C ILE A 142 -1.73 19.74 2.21
N PHE A 143 -1.01 19.80 1.09
CA PHE A 143 -0.84 21.00 0.27
C PHE A 143 -1.81 21.08 -0.91
N PHE A 144 -2.40 19.94 -1.31
CA PHE A 144 -3.35 19.81 -2.40
C PHE A 144 -4.60 19.04 -1.94
N PRO A 145 -5.47 19.63 -1.11
CA PRO A 145 -6.61 18.94 -0.51
C PRO A 145 -7.60 18.38 -1.54
N GLU A 146 -7.68 18.98 -2.72
CA GLU A 146 -8.58 18.56 -3.81
C GLU A 146 -8.20 17.19 -4.40
N ALA A 147 -6.99 16.69 -4.10
CA ALA A 147 -6.53 15.39 -4.57
C ALA A 147 -7.08 14.20 -3.77
N ASP A 148 -7.81 14.44 -2.66
CA ASP A 148 -8.41 13.42 -1.79
C ASP A 148 -7.45 12.24 -1.48
N SER A 149 -6.20 12.57 -1.17
CA SER A 149 -5.13 11.60 -0.90
C SER A 149 -4.70 11.59 0.57
N TRP A 150 -5.13 12.56 1.38
CA TRP A 150 -4.74 12.70 2.78
C TRP A 150 -5.75 12.01 3.73
N PRO A 151 -5.44 10.83 4.29
CA PRO A 151 -6.44 10.02 5.01
C PRO A 151 -6.81 10.53 6.40
N PHE A 152 -6.11 11.56 6.90
CA PHE A 152 -6.31 12.14 8.23
C PHE A 152 -6.81 13.58 8.17
N ALA A 153 -7.47 13.98 7.07
CA ALA A 153 -8.13 15.27 6.96
C ALA A 153 -9.18 15.41 8.08
N ALA A 154 -9.22 16.59 8.71
CA ALA A 154 -10.25 16.91 9.68
C ALA A 154 -11.57 17.20 8.96
N SER A 155 -12.69 16.75 9.54
CA SER A 155 -14.02 17.17 9.10
C SER A 155 -14.39 18.49 9.76
N ASP A 156 -14.73 19.51 8.97
CA ASP A 156 -15.18 20.81 9.46
C ASP A 156 -16.26 21.40 8.53
N PRO A 157 -17.52 21.56 8.99
CA PRO A 157 -18.03 21.18 10.31
C PRO A 157 -18.11 19.66 10.48
N VAL A 158 -17.91 19.18 11.71
CA VAL A 158 -18.12 17.76 12.05
C VAL A 158 -19.61 17.42 11.90
N PRO A 159 -19.99 16.47 11.02
CA PRO A 159 -21.40 16.13 10.82
C PRO A 159 -21.96 15.40 12.04
N ALA A 160 -23.27 15.55 12.27
CA ALA A 160 -23.97 14.86 13.35
C ALA A 160 -24.22 13.37 13.05
N VAL A 161 -24.23 13.00 11.77
CA VAL A 161 -24.45 11.64 11.26
C VAL A 161 -23.50 11.41 10.10
N GLY A 162 -22.82 10.27 10.08
CA GLY A 162 -21.92 9.91 8.99
C GLY A 162 -22.67 9.43 7.74
N ALA A 163 -22.09 9.65 6.56
CA ALA A 163 -22.69 9.31 5.28
C ALA A 163 -22.83 7.79 5.06
N GLY A 164 -21.96 7.00 5.69
CA GLY A 164 -21.87 5.56 5.46
C GLY A 164 -21.27 5.21 4.10
N LEU A 165 -21.09 3.91 3.84
CA LEU A 165 -20.63 3.44 2.53
C LEU A 165 -21.75 3.49 1.50
N THR A 166 -21.39 3.75 0.24
CA THR A 166 -22.32 3.58 -0.87
C THR A 166 -22.76 2.11 -0.96
N PRO A 167 -23.99 1.82 -1.45
CA PRO A 167 -24.49 0.43 -1.52
C PRO A 167 -23.55 -0.53 -2.25
N LEU A 168 -22.87 -0.04 -3.29
CA LEU A 168 -21.89 -0.79 -4.08
C LEU A 168 -20.70 -1.31 -3.25
N LEU A 169 -20.27 -0.55 -2.23
CA LEU A 169 -19.15 -0.90 -1.36
C LEU A 169 -19.56 -1.82 -0.21
N MET A 170 -20.87 -2.06 -0.02
CA MET A 170 -21.42 -3.00 0.96
C MET A 170 -21.63 -4.40 0.35
N HIS A 171 -20.70 -4.84 -0.50
CA HIS A 171 -20.71 -6.16 -1.13
C HIS A 171 -19.55 -7.03 -0.60
N PRO A 172 -19.75 -8.34 -0.31
CA PRO A 172 -18.69 -9.21 0.23
C PRO A 172 -17.45 -9.30 -0.68
N ALA A 173 -17.62 -9.22 -2.00
CA ALA A 173 -16.48 -9.19 -2.90
C ALA A 173 -15.68 -7.90 -2.75
N MET A 174 -16.29 -6.75 -2.45
CA MET A 174 -15.57 -5.50 -2.14
C MET A 174 -14.74 -5.59 -0.87
N ALA A 175 -15.20 -6.36 0.12
CA ALA A 175 -14.45 -6.57 1.34
C ALA A 175 -13.14 -7.36 1.09
N ILE A 176 -13.09 -8.20 0.05
CA ILE A 176 -11.99 -9.15 -0.16
C ILE A 176 -11.13 -8.79 -1.37
N HIS A 177 -11.74 -8.31 -2.46
CA HIS A 177 -11.09 -8.06 -3.73
C HIS A 177 -9.94 -7.04 -3.65
N PRO A 178 -10.12 -5.82 -3.12
CA PRO A 178 -9.06 -4.82 -3.12
C PRO A 178 -7.80 -5.25 -2.34
N PRO A 179 -7.90 -5.83 -1.12
CA PRO A 179 -6.73 -6.39 -0.44
C PRO A 179 -6.02 -7.47 -1.26
N MET A 180 -6.76 -8.30 -2.01
CA MET A 180 -6.15 -9.33 -2.87
C MET A 180 -5.44 -8.71 -4.07
N LEU A 181 -6.12 -7.82 -4.79
CA LEU A 181 -5.60 -7.17 -5.99
C LEU A 181 -4.37 -6.29 -5.68
N TYR A 182 -4.47 -5.43 -4.67
CA TYR A 182 -3.37 -4.56 -4.25
C TYR A 182 -2.17 -5.35 -3.73
N SER A 183 -2.39 -6.43 -2.99
CA SER A 183 -1.30 -7.32 -2.61
C SER A 183 -0.63 -7.94 -3.84
N GLY A 184 -1.41 -8.36 -4.85
CA GLY A 184 -0.87 -8.84 -6.12
C GLY A 184 0.10 -7.85 -6.76
N TYR A 185 -0.34 -6.61 -6.99
CA TYR A 185 0.49 -5.57 -7.59
C TYR A 185 1.73 -5.21 -6.76
N VAL A 186 1.55 -5.03 -5.45
CA VAL A 186 2.62 -4.63 -4.54
C VAL A 186 3.71 -5.70 -4.44
N PHE A 187 3.34 -6.98 -4.39
CA PHE A 187 4.35 -8.05 -4.27
C PHE A 187 5.22 -8.19 -5.53
N PHE A 188 4.74 -7.77 -6.71
CA PHE A 188 5.57 -7.67 -7.92
C PHE A 188 6.64 -6.56 -7.85
N THR A 189 6.50 -5.57 -6.96
CA THR A 189 7.56 -4.59 -6.71
C THR A 189 8.85 -5.25 -6.20
N ILE A 190 8.75 -6.40 -5.52
CA ILE A 190 9.91 -7.13 -4.98
C ILE A 190 10.82 -7.67 -6.09
N PRO A 191 10.38 -8.56 -7.01
CA PRO A 191 11.23 -9.01 -8.11
C PRO A 191 11.67 -7.84 -9.01
N PHE A 192 10.84 -6.82 -9.21
CA PHE A 192 11.22 -5.61 -9.94
C PHE A 192 12.43 -4.90 -9.31
N ALA A 193 12.37 -4.59 -8.01
CA ALA A 193 13.45 -3.89 -7.31
C ALA A 193 14.79 -4.68 -7.35
N PHE A 194 14.72 -6.00 -7.21
CA PHE A 194 15.91 -6.86 -7.32
C PHE A 194 16.42 -6.97 -8.75
N ALA A 195 15.55 -6.98 -9.75
CA ALA A 195 15.95 -6.96 -11.16
C ALA A 195 16.70 -5.65 -11.50
N ILE A 196 16.20 -4.49 -11.05
CA ILE A 196 16.90 -3.22 -11.21
C ILE A 196 18.28 -3.26 -10.54
N GLY A 197 18.36 -3.72 -9.29
CA GLY A 197 19.65 -3.85 -8.60
C GLY A 197 20.62 -4.82 -9.29
N ALA A 198 20.12 -5.93 -9.84
CA ALA A 198 20.90 -6.90 -10.60
C ALA A 198 21.42 -6.31 -11.92
N LEU A 199 20.60 -5.52 -12.63
CA LEU A 199 21.01 -4.83 -13.85
C LEU A 199 22.10 -3.79 -13.58
N ILE A 200 21.93 -2.95 -12.55
CA ILE A 200 22.90 -1.92 -12.17
C ILE A 200 24.24 -2.56 -11.79
N THR A 201 24.21 -3.66 -11.05
CA THR A 201 25.42 -4.38 -10.61
C THR A 201 25.96 -5.37 -11.64
N ARG A 202 25.28 -5.51 -12.79
CA ARG A 202 25.57 -6.52 -13.83
C ARG A 202 25.64 -7.96 -13.29
N ARG A 203 24.88 -8.27 -12.23
CA ARG A 203 24.75 -9.60 -11.64
C ARG A 203 23.56 -10.35 -12.21
N LEU A 204 23.75 -10.93 -13.39
CA LEU A 204 22.70 -11.64 -14.14
C LEU A 204 22.51 -13.11 -13.72
N ASP A 205 23.10 -13.52 -12.60
CA ASP A 205 23.02 -14.89 -12.13
C ASP A 205 21.65 -15.21 -11.49
N ALA A 206 21.26 -16.49 -11.49
CA ALA A 206 19.94 -16.90 -11.01
C ALA A 206 19.74 -16.82 -9.48
N SER A 207 20.76 -16.43 -8.70
CA SER A 207 20.68 -16.52 -7.23
C SER A 207 19.70 -15.50 -6.60
N TRP A 208 19.60 -14.30 -7.17
CA TRP A 208 18.63 -13.30 -6.74
C TRP A 208 17.21 -13.70 -7.17
N ILE A 209 17.06 -14.27 -8.38
CA ILE A 209 15.79 -14.81 -8.89
C ILE A 209 15.23 -15.86 -7.93
N ARG A 210 16.06 -16.80 -7.45
CA ARG A 210 15.64 -17.79 -6.44
C ARG A 210 15.16 -17.15 -5.13
N SER A 211 15.75 -16.02 -4.75
CA SER A 211 15.42 -15.33 -3.49
C SER A 211 14.12 -14.52 -3.57
N THR A 212 13.76 -14.06 -4.78
CA THR A 212 12.54 -13.30 -5.05
C THR A 212 11.39 -14.14 -5.61
N ARG A 213 11.66 -15.35 -6.13
CA ARG A 213 10.66 -16.25 -6.75
C ARG A 213 9.41 -16.44 -5.91
N ARG A 214 9.56 -16.68 -4.60
CA ARG A 214 8.38 -16.85 -3.72
C ARG A 214 7.52 -15.60 -3.62
N PHE A 215 8.10 -14.39 -3.73
CA PHE A 215 7.32 -13.15 -3.74
C PHE A 215 6.59 -12.99 -5.06
N ALA A 216 7.20 -13.38 -6.18
CA ALA A 216 6.52 -13.44 -7.47
C ALA A 216 5.36 -14.45 -7.49
N LEU A 217 5.52 -15.61 -6.84
CA LEU A 217 4.43 -16.58 -6.71
C LEU A 217 3.30 -16.07 -5.81
N VAL A 218 3.64 -15.42 -4.68
CA VAL A 218 2.64 -14.76 -3.83
C VAL A 218 1.91 -13.68 -4.64
N ALA A 219 2.63 -12.80 -5.33
CA ALA A 219 2.06 -11.78 -6.20
C ALA A 219 1.09 -12.39 -7.22
N TRP A 220 1.51 -13.45 -7.90
CA TRP A 220 0.71 -14.15 -8.90
C TRP A 220 -0.58 -14.72 -8.30
N VAL A 221 -0.51 -15.43 -7.17
CA VAL A 221 -1.70 -16.01 -6.51
C VAL A 221 -2.68 -14.91 -6.08
N PHE A 222 -2.19 -13.87 -5.41
CA PHE A 222 -3.03 -12.76 -4.96
C PHE A 222 -3.66 -12.00 -6.12
N LEU A 223 -2.90 -11.77 -7.20
CA LEU A 223 -3.41 -11.12 -8.41
C LEU A 223 -4.45 -11.98 -9.12
N SER A 224 -4.23 -13.30 -9.25
CA SER A 224 -5.22 -14.23 -9.83
C SER A 224 -6.52 -14.25 -9.05
N ILE A 225 -6.45 -14.30 -7.71
CA ILE A 225 -7.65 -14.23 -6.85
C ILE A 225 -8.31 -12.86 -6.98
N GLY A 226 -7.52 -11.78 -6.96
CA GLY A 226 -8.00 -10.41 -7.13
C GLY A 226 -8.81 -10.26 -8.42
N ILE A 227 -8.23 -10.60 -9.57
CA ILE A 227 -8.91 -10.54 -10.87
C ILE A 227 -10.16 -11.44 -10.91
N ALA A 228 -10.10 -12.66 -10.34
CA ALA A 228 -11.29 -13.51 -10.32
C ALA A 228 -12.43 -12.93 -9.48
N LEU A 229 -12.11 -12.31 -8.34
CA LEU A 229 -13.10 -11.67 -7.46
C LEU A 229 -13.64 -10.37 -8.07
N GLY A 230 -12.79 -9.58 -8.75
CA GLY A 230 -13.19 -8.35 -9.43
C GLY A 230 -14.17 -8.64 -10.56
N ALA A 231 -13.85 -9.63 -11.40
CA ALA A 231 -14.71 -10.07 -12.48
C ALA A 231 -16.06 -10.57 -11.96
N ARG A 232 -16.06 -11.31 -10.84
CA ARG A 232 -17.29 -11.76 -10.19
C ARG A 232 -18.11 -10.61 -9.63
N TRP A 233 -17.46 -9.62 -9.04
CA TRP A 233 -18.12 -8.46 -8.44
C TRP A 233 -18.73 -7.54 -9.50
N SER A 234 -17.95 -7.23 -10.55
CA SER A 234 -18.42 -6.52 -11.74
C SER A 234 -19.65 -7.21 -12.34
N TYR A 235 -19.59 -8.55 -12.48
CA TYR A 235 -20.73 -9.34 -12.96
C TYR A 235 -22.00 -9.18 -12.11
N SER A 236 -21.87 -9.09 -10.78
CA SER A 236 -23.04 -8.97 -9.89
C SER A 236 -23.60 -7.56 -9.78
N GLU A 237 -22.74 -6.53 -9.84
CA GLU A 237 -23.15 -5.14 -9.53
C GLU A 237 -23.32 -4.24 -10.75
N LEU A 238 -22.54 -4.45 -11.83
CA LEU A 238 -22.54 -3.55 -12.98
C LEU A 238 -23.42 -4.03 -14.15
N GLY A 239 -23.80 -5.32 -14.15
CA GLY A 239 -24.65 -5.92 -15.18
C GLY A 239 -24.02 -5.88 -16.59
N TRP A 240 -24.69 -6.51 -17.58
CA TRP A 240 -24.22 -6.52 -18.97
C TRP A 240 -24.61 -5.22 -19.69
N GLY A 241 -23.93 -4.12 -19.39
CA GLY A 241 -24.06 -2.84 -20.10
C GLY A 241 -23.30 -2.76 -21.43
N GLY A 242 -22.49 -3.79 -21.77
CA GLY A 242 -21.71 -3.88 -23.01
C GLY A 242 -20.47 -4.76 -22.84
N TYR A 243 -19.91 -5.26 -23.96
CA TYR A 243 -18.74 -6.14 -23.99
C TYR A 243 -17.49 -5.55 -23.29
N TRP A 244 -17.45 -4.24 -23.04
CA TRP A 244 -16.35 -3.51 -22.40
C TRP A 244 -16.72 -2.85 -21.06
N ALA A 245 -17.94 -3.06 -20.55
CA ALA A 245 -18.40 -2.51 -19.26
C ALA A 245 -17.86 -3.30 -18.05
N TRP A 246 -16.66 -3.86 -18.19
CA TRP A 246 -15.96 -4.61 -17.17
C TRP A 246 -15.20 -3.56 -16.33
N ASP A 247 -15.00 -3.81 -15.05
CA ASP A 247 -14.33 -2.87 -14.13
C ASP A 247 -13.13 -2.18 -14.83
N PRO A 248 -13.08 -0.83 -14.90
CA PRO A 248 -11.98 -0.11 -15.54
C PRO A 248 -10.60 -0.57 -15.07
N VAL A 249 -10.49 -1.04 -13.84
CA VAL A 249 -9.25 -1.58 -13.26
C VAL A 249 -8.84 -2.92 -13.92
N GLU A 250 -9.80 -3.77 -14.29
CA GLU A 250 -9.54 -5.06 -14.96
C GLU A 250 -9.24 -4.89 -16.44
N ASN A 251 -9.92 -3.96 -17.11
CA ASN A 251 -9.61 -3.61 -18.49
C ASN A 251 -8.18 -3.04 -18.61
N ALA A 252 -7.76 -2.20 -17.66
CA ALA A 252 -6.40 -1.69 -17.58
C ALA A 252 -5.36 -2.79 -17.27
N ALA A 253 -5.76 -3.91 -16.66
CA ALA A 253 -4.87 -5.05 -16.44
C ALA A 253 -4.58 -5.87 -17.72
N LEU A 254 -5.42 -5.73 -18.76
CA LEU A 254 -5.33 -6.48 -20.03
C LEU A 254 -4.80 -5.67 -21.22
N ILE A 255 -4.78 -4.34 -21.12
CA ILE A 255 -4.20 -3.46 -22.14
C ILE A 255 -2.88 -2.86 -21.58
N PRO A 256 -1.72 -3.20 -22.17
CA PRO A 256 -0.42 -2.72 -21.69
C PRO A 256 -0.19 -1.22 -21.92
#